data_AF-A0A9P0CXT4-F1
#
_entry.id   AF-A0A9P0CXT4-F1
#
_cell.length_a   1.000
_cell.length_b   1.000
_cell.length_c   1.000
_cell.angle_alpha   90.00
_cell.angle_beta   90.00
_cell.angle_gamma   90.00
#
_symmetry.space_group_name_H-M   'P 1'
#
loop_
_entity.id
_entity.type
_entity.pdbx_description
1 polymer ?
#
loop_
_entity_poly.entity_id
_entity_poly.type
_entity_poly.pdbx_seq_one_letter_code
_entity_poly.pdbx_strand_id
1 'polypeptide(L)'
;MKLIICMFIFAFFSFANANENKEVELLDEVDKKLINEIITFAQGLRIDEVAGITAEINEYIDRLFPNISNYCISHSLDPAPLDDVKEKFLLAKINFVKGFLHGISNLVRYGDVTVGYQSKIKTLTLTLPVEFSNLSFTYDYTIKVLGIGPSGDLIGKVDNFKFYLQLSFNLNTLTAQIDNLKTTDSGCSFGNWSNCCRRKV
;
A
#
# COMPACT_ATOMS: atom_id res chain seq x y z
N MET A 1 -2.33 7.27 -4.19
CA MET A 1 -1.06 6.82 -3.56
C MET A 1 -0.89 7.33 -2.13
N LYS A 2 -1.03 8.64 -1.86
CA LYS A 2 -0.98 9.20 -0.48
C LYS A 2 -1.97 8.52 0.49
N LEU A 3 -3.15 8.15 0.01
CA LEU A 3 -4.21 7.47 0.78
C LEU A 3 -3.79 6.09 1.32
N ILE A 4 -3.06 5.29 0.52
CA ILE A 4 -2.65 3.92 0.88
C ILE A 4 -1.56 3.96 1.96
N ILE A 5 -0.63 4.91 1.85
CA ILE A 5 0.42 5.11 2.85
C ILE A 5 -0.19 5.56 4.18
N CYS A 6 -1.17 6.46 4.16
CA CYS A 6 -1.91 6.84 5.36
C CYS A 6 -2.68 5.65 5.96
N MET A 7 -3.22 4.73 5.16
CA MET A 7 -3.88 3.52 5.67
C MET A 7 -2.91 2.55 6.33
N PHE A 8 -1.72 2.32 5.77
CA PHE A 8 -0.73 1.45 6.41
C PHE A 8 -0.23 2.02 7.73
N ILE A 9 0.01 3.34 7.77
CA ILE A 9 0.39 4.04 9.00
C ILE A 9 -0.77 3.99 10.00
N PHE A 10 -1.99 4.36 9.59
CA PHE A 10 -3.17 4.37 10.45
C PHE A 10 -3.56 2.97 10.90
N ALA A 11 -3.36 1.92 10.11
CA ALA A 11 -3.60 0.53 10.51
C ALA A 11 -2.55 0.01 11.48
N PHE A 12 -1.27 0.40 11.31
CA PHE A 12 -0.24 0.14 12.33
C PHE A 12 -0.62 0.81 13.66
N PHE A 13 -1.10 2.06 13.62
CA PHE A 13 -1.56 2.79 14.81
C PHE A 13 -2.91 2.31 15.35
N SER A 14 -3.84 1.86 14.51
CA SER A 14 -5.18 1.41 14.92
C SER A 14 -5.14 -0.01 15.47
N PHE A 15 -4.27 -0.88 14.96
CA PHE A 15 -4.10 -2.21 15.53
C PHE A 15 -3.37 -2.16 16.87
N ALA A 16 -2.48 -1.19 17.07
CA ALA A 16 -1.97 -0.83 18.40
C ALA A 16 -3.06 -0.31 19.36
N ASN A 17 -4.18 0.19 18.83
CA ASN A 17 -5.30 0.78 19.58
C ASN A 17 -6.58 -0.08 19.59
N ALA A 18 -6.59 -1.26 18.96
CA ALA A 18 -7.81 -2.05 18.76
C ALA A 18 -8.16 -2.95 19.97
N ASN A 19 -7.71 -2.60 21.17
CA ASN A 19 -8.21 -3.22 22.39
C ASN A 19 -8.69 -2.16 23.40
N GLU A 20 -10.03 -2.11 23.49
CA GLU A 20 -10.91 -1.45 24.44
C GLU A 20 -10.95 0.09 24.52
N ASN A 21 -12.14 0.57 24.12
CA ASN A 21 -12.86 1.71 24.68
C ASN A 21 -12.52 2.01 26.15
N LYS A 22 -11.59 2.93 26.40
CA LYS A 22 -11.62 3.85 27.55
C LYS A 22 -10.59 4.96 27.33
N GLU A 23 -11.13 6.10 26.94
CA GLU A 23 -10.44 7.33 26.59
C GLU A 23 -9.63 7.93 27.78
N VAL A 24 -8.39 8.32 27.45
CA VAL A 24 -7.63 9.49 27.95
C VAL A 24 -6.68 9.36 29.16
N GLU A 25 -6.61 8.26 29.93
CA GLU A 25 -5.59 8.14 31.01
C GLU A 25 -4.58 6.98 30.82
N LEU A 26 -4.69 6.21 29.75
CA LEU A 26 -3.88 4.99 29.47
C LEU A 26 -2.74 5.19 28.46
N LEU A 27 -2.64 6.36 27.83
CA LEU A 27 -1.66 6.63 26.75
C LEU A 27 -0.21 6.44 27.22
N ASP A 28 0.08 6.68 28.50
CA ASP A 28 1.45 6.66 29.02
C ASP A 28 1.91 5.26 29.51
N GLU A 29 0.98 4.31 29.68
CA GLU A 29 1.24 2.95 30.16
C GLU A 29 1.21 1.93 29.00
N VAL A 30 0.35 2.17 28.01
CA VAL A 30 0.24 1.36 26.78
C VAL A 30 1.48 1.54 25.89
N ASP A 31 1.98 2.77 25.72
CA ASP A 31 3.21 3.04 24.97
C ASP A 31 4.41 2.30 25.57
N LYS A 32 4.54 2.30 26.91
CA LYS A 32 5.64 1.62 27.60
C LYS A 32 5.59 0.10 27.41
N LYS A 33 4.40 -0.48 27.39
CA LYS A 33 4.21 -1.93 27.22
C LYS A 33 4.55 -2.38 25.81
N LEU A 34 4.09 -1.63 24.80
CA LEU A 34 4.32 -1.94 23.38
C LEU A 34 5.79 -1.73 22.99
N ILE A 35 6.41 -0.65 23.50
CA ILE A 35 7.85 -0.42 23.40
C ILE A 35 8.63 -1.55 24.06
N ASN A 36 8.20 -2.01 25.25
CA ASN A 36 8.87 -3.12 25.93
C ASN A 36 8.74 -4.45 25.17
N GLU A 37 7.59 -4.75 24.57
CA GLU A 37 7.42 -5.96 23.74
C GLU A 37 8.31 -5.92 22.49
N ILE A 38 8.42 -4.76 21.83
CA ILE A 38 9.34 -4.56 20.71
C ILE A 38 10.80 -4.70 21.17
N ILE A 39 11.15 -4.19 22.36
CA ILE A 39 12.50 -4.33 22.95
C ILE A 39 12.79 -5.79 23.33
N THR A 40 11.84 -6.50 23.94
CA THR A 40 12.00 -7.92 24.30
C THR A 40 12.12 -8.79 23.05
N PHE A 41 11.36 -8.49 22.00
CA PHE A 41 11.52 -9.12 20.70
C PHE A 41 12.89 -8.82 20.07
N ALA A 42 13.36 -7.57 20.14
CA ALA A 42 14.70 -7.18 19.71
C ALA A 42 15.81 -7.93 20.47
N GLN A 43 15.61 -8.21 21.76
CA GLN A 43 16.57 -8.94 22.59
C GLN A 43 16.67 -10.44 22.25
N GLY A 44 15.68 -11.01 21.55
CA GLY A 44 15.68 -12.41 21.11
C GLY A 44 16.43 -12.66 19.80
N LEU A 45 16.93 -11.62 19.13
CA LEU A 45 17.48 -11.71 17.78
C LEU A 45 19.02 -11.77 17.81
N ARG A 46 19.59 -12.72 17.05
CA ARG A 46 21.03 -12.99 17.00
C ARG A 46 21.77 -11.77 16.48
N ILE A 47 22.71 -11.26 17.29
CA ILE A 47 23.53 -10.09 17.00
C ILE A 47 24.71 -10.54 16.13
N ASP A 48 24.60 -10.39 14.82
CA ASP A 48 25.77 -10.36 13.95
C ASP A 48 26.34 -8.93 13.97
N GLU A 49 27.67 -8.83 14.12
CA GLU A 49 28.47 -7.67 14.55
C GLU A 49 28.50 -6.45 13.60
N VAL A 50 27.46 -6.24 12.79
CA VAL A 50 27.18 -4.97 12.08
C VAL A 50 25.88 -4.34 12.62
N ALA A 51 25.67 -4.47 13.93
CA ALA A 51 24.77 -3.69 14.79
C ALA A 51 23.36 -3.40 14.22
N GLY A 52 22.75 -4.43 13.62
CA GLY A 52 21.38 -4.41 13.17
C GLY A 52 20.68 -5.71 13.52
N ILE A 53 19.42 -5.62 13.90
CA ILE A 53 18.54 -6.76 14.17
C ILE A 53 17.51 -6.81 13.05
N THR A 54 17.30 -7.95 12.41
CA THR A 54 16.22 -8.11 11.41
C THR A 54 15.35 -9.28 11.79
N ALA A 55 14.04 -9.11 11.67
CA ALA A 55 13.07 -10.16 11.92
C ALA A 55 12.02 -10.24 10.81
N GLU A 56 11.52 -11.44 10.58
CA GLU A 56 10.38 -11.70 9.71
C GLU A 56 9.08 -11.61 10.51
N ILE A 57 8.11 -10.86 9.99
CA ILE A 57 6.82 -10.59 10.67
C ILE A 57 5.62 -11.05 9.85
N ASN A 58 5.80 -12.09 9.04
CA ASN A 58 4.78 -12.61 8.12
C ASN A 58 3.45 -12.91 8.80
N GLU A 59 3.47 -13.67 9.91
CA GLU A 59 2.25 -14.06 10.63
C GLU A 59 1.47 -12.85 11.17
N TYR A 60 2.20 -11.82 11.62
CA TYR A 60 1.58 -10.59 12.10
C TYR A 60 0.85 -9.86 10.97
N ILE A 61 1.51 -9.76 9.81
CA ILE A 61 0.96 -9.09 8.64
C ILE A 61 -0.23 -9.85 8.06
N ASP A 62 -0.17 -11.18 8.00
CA ASP A 62 -1.26 -12.03 7.54
C ASP A 62 -2.52 -11.87 8.40
N ARG A 63 -2.37 -11.59 9.70
CA ARG A 63 -3.48 -11.25 10.60
C ARG A 63 -3.95 -9.80 10.46
N LEU A 64 -3.06 -8.89 10.09
CA LEU A 64 -3.37 -7.47 9.95
C LEU A 64 -4.16 -7.16 8.65
N PHE A 65 -3.84 -7.84 7.54
CA PHE A 65 -4.45 -7.56 6.23
C PHE A 65 -5.97 -7.68 6.20
N PRO A 66 -6.63 -8.69 6.80
CA PRO A 66 -8.08 -8.72 6.90
C PRO A 66 -8.67 -7.49 7.59
N ASN A 67 -7.98 -6.94 8.59
CA ASN A 67 -8.44 -5.74 9.29
C ASN A 67 -8.30 -4.48 8.43
N ILE A 68 -7.19 -4.37 7.68
CA ILE A 68 -7.01 -3.29 6.68
C ILE A 68 -8.11 -3.40 5.61
N SER A 69 -8.37 -4.60 5.11
CA SER A 69 -9.42 -4.88 4.11
C SER A 69 -10.80 -4.43 4.62
N ASN A 70 -11.18 -4.85 5.83
CA ASN A 70 -12.44 -4.46 6.46
C ASN A 70 -12.51 -2.94 6.71
N TYR A 71 -11.39 -2.31 7.08
CA TYR A 71 -11.31 -0.87 7.24
C TYR A 71 -11.57 -0.15 5.91
N CYS A 72 -10.93 -0.61 4.83
CA CYS A 72 -11.12 -0.05 3.50
C CYS A 72 -12.60 -0.12 3.06
N ILE A 73 -13.26 -1.26 3.30
CA ILE A 73 -14.67 -1.45 2.94
C ILE A 73 -15.58 -0.58 3.82
N SER A 74 -15.41 -0.62 5.14
CA SER A 74 -16.27 0.11 6.09
C SER A 74 -16.20 1.63 5.95
N HIS A 75 -15.07 2.15 5.49
CA HIS A 75 -14.85 3.59 5.30
C HIS A 75 -14.99 4.04 3.84
N SER A 76 -15.56 3.22 2.95
CA SER A 76 -15.76 3.56 1.53
C SER A 76 -14.46 3.95 0.82
N LEU A 77 -13.35 3.32 1.20
CA LEU A 77 -12.04 3.45 0.55
C LEU A 77 -11.85 2.40 -0.54
N ASP A 78 -12.76 1.43 -0.63
CA ASP A 78 -12.93 0.51 -1.74
C ASP A 78 -14.43 0.35 -2.06
N PRO A 79 -14.94 0.87 -3.19
CA PRO A 79 -14.19 1.53 -4.26
C PRO A 79 -13.69 2.92 -3.88
N ALA A 80 -12.45 3.25 -4.28
CA ALA A 80 -11.88 4.59 -4.14
C ALA A 80 -12.20 5.46 -5.37
N PRO A 81 -12.64 6.70 -5.21
CA PRO A 81 -12.81 7.61 -6.35
C PRO A 81 -11.46 7.94 -7.00
N LEU A 82 -11.47 8.08 -8.31
CA LEU A 82 -10.33 8.53 -9.11
C LEU A 82 -10.63 9.90 -9.73
N ASP A 83 -9.59 10.70 -9.91
CA ASP A 83 -9.70 12.04 -10.49
C ASP A 83 -10.08 11.98 -11.98
N ASP A 84 -10.90 12.94 -12.41
CA ASP A 84 -11.21 13.13 -13.83
C ASP A 84 -9.92 13.38 -14.63
N VAL A 85 -9.77 12.68 -15.76
CA VAL A 85 -8.66 12.89 -16.70
C VAL A 85 -9.20 13.48 -17.99
N LYS A 86 -8.73 14.68 -18.36
CA LYS A 86 -9.19 15.40 -19.56
C LYS A 86 -7.97 15.80 -20.38
N GLU A 87 -7.76 15.10 -21.47
CA GLU A 87 -6.62 15.30 -22.36
C GLU A 87 -7.07 15.81 -23.73
N LYS A 88 -6.30 16.76 -24.26
CA LYS A 88 -6.53 17.33 -25.58
C LYS A 88 -5.29 17.16 -26.44
N PHE A 89 -5.41 16.34 -27.48
CA PHE A 89 -4.46 16.23 -28.57
C PHE A 89 -4.95 17.05 -29.77
N LEU A 90 -4.05 17.46 -30.67
CA LEU A 90 -4.30 18.37 -31.81
C LEU A 90 -5.75 18.38 -32.33
N LEU A 91 -6.27 17.22 -32.75
CA LEU A 91 -7.62 17.06 -33.28
C LEU A 91 -8.52 16.15 -32.42
N ALA A 92 -8.03 15.68 -31.27
CA ALA A 92 -8.72 14.72 -30.42
C ALA A 92 -8.90 15.21 -28.98
N LYS A 93 -10.06 14.98 -28.39
CA LYS A 93 -10.33 15.19 -26.97
C LYS A 93 -10.66 13.85 -26.34
N ILE A 94 -10.01 13.53 -25.23
CA ILE A 94 -10.24 12.31 -24.46
C ILE A 94 -10.60 12.75 -23.05
N ASN A 95 -11.79 12.38 -22.61
CA ASN A 95 -12.25 12.61 -21.24
C ASN A 95 -12.54 11.27 -20.59
N PHE A 96 -12.01 11.06 -19.40
CA PHE A 96 -12.39 10.01 -18.47
C PHE A 96 -12.94 10.71 -17.22
N VAL A 97 -14.19 10.45 -16.88
CA VAL A 97 -14.86 11.09 -15.74
C VAL A 97 -15.53 10.07 -14.83
N LYS A 98 -15.76 10.47 -13.57
CA LYS A 98 -16.39 9.61 -12.54
C LYS A 98 -15.66 8.27 -12.35
N GLY A 99 -14.34 8.34 -12.24
CA GLY A 99 -13.53 7.14 -12.09
C GLY A 99 -13.67 6.50 -10.72
N PHE A 100 -13.62 5.16 -10.68
CA PHE A 100 -13.50 4.40 -9.43
C PHE A 100 -12.42 3.33 -9.56
N LEU A 101 -11.61 3.16 -8.51
CA LEU A 101 -10.65 2.07 -8.35
C LEU A 101 -11.22 1.07 -7.34
N HIS A 102 -11.34 -0.17 -7.78
CA HIS A 102 -11.89 -1.28 -7.02
C HIS A 102 -10.78 -2.27 -6.66
N GLY A 103 -10.94 -2.95 -5.53
CA GLY A 103 -10.11 -4.08 -5.11
C GLY A 103 -8.86 -3.70 -4.32
N ILE A 104 -8.82 -2.46 -3.80
CA ILE A 104 -7.77 -2.01 -2.86
C ILE A 104 -7.84 -2.79 -1.55
N SER A 105 -9.01 -3.35 -1.21
CA SER A 105 -9.20 -4.21 -0.05
C SER A 105 -8.65 -5.63 -0.23
N ASN A 106 -8.29 -6.05 -1.45
CA ASN A 106 -7.80 -7.39 -1.77
C ASN A 106 -6.26 -7.49 -1.68
N LEU A 107 -5.72 -7.08 -0.54
CA LEU A 107 -4.29 -7.05 -0.24
C LEU A 107 -3.81 -8.42 0.25
N VAL A 108 -2.75 -8.92 -0.36
CA VAL A 108 -2.02 -10.11 0.09
C VAL A 108 -0.51 -9.86 0.04
N ARG A 109 0.28 -10.65 0.76
CA ARG A 109 1.75 -10.59 0.63
C ARG A 109 2.19 -11.51 -0.50
N TYR A 110 3.21 -11.11 -1.25
CA TYR A 110 3.83 -11.98 -2.27
C TYR A 110 5.25 -12.41 -1.90
N GLY A 111 5.74 -11.98 -0.73
CA GLY A 111 7.06 -12.32 -0.21
C GLY A 111 7.12 -12.11 1.30
N ASP A 112 8.33 -12.20 1.85
CA ASP A 112 8.55 -12.03 3.28
C ASP A 112 8.55 -10.56 3.67
N VAL A 113 7.85 -10.26 4.76
CA VAL A 113 7.83 -8.95 5.39
C VAL A 113 8.88 -8.94 6.48
N THR A 114 9.82 -8.02 6.39
CA THR A 114 10.90 -7.90 7.37
C THR A 114 10.90 -6.56 8.07
N VAL A 115 11.25 -6.57 9.35
CA VAL A 115 11.54 -5.37 10.15
C VAL A 115 12.99 -5.43 10.59
N GLY A 116 13.76 -4.45 10.16
CA GLY A 116 15.13 -4.21 10.60
C GLY A 116 15.18 -3.11 11.65
N TYR A 117 16.08 -3.21 12.62
CA TYR A 117 16.45 -2.14 13.52
C TYR A 117 17.96 -1.95 13.50
N GLN A 118 18.43 -0.76 13.14
CA GLN A 118 19.85 -0.42 13.13
C GLN A 118 20.19 0.49 14.31
N SER A 119 20.93 -0.03 15.28
CA SER A 119 21.14 0.64 16.57
C SER A 119 21.99 1.90 16.47
N LYS A 120 23.00 1.94 15.58
CA LYS A 120 23.90 3.08 15.41
C LYS A 120 23.17 4.35 14.96
N ILE A 121 22.22 4.21 14.04
CA ILE A 121 21.43 5.32 13.49
C ILE A 121 20.02 5.37 14.07
N LYS A 122 19.69 4.47 15.01
CA LYS A 122 18.38 4.27 15.64
C LYS A 122 17.23 4.35 14.62
N THR A 123 17.33 3.56 13.57
CA THR A 123 16.36 3.53 12.48
C THR A 123 15.70 2.16 12.42
N LEU A 124 14.37 2.14 12.36
CA LEU A 124 13.58 0.95 12.09
C LEU A 124 13.18 0.93 10.62
N THR A 125 13.44 -0.16 9.91
CA THR A 125 13.13 -0.30 8.49
C THR A 125 12.13 -1.42 8.29
N LEU A 126 10.96 -1.12 7.72
CA LEU A 126 9.95 -2.10 7.32
C LEU A 126 10.05 -2.35 5.82
N THR A 127 10.17 -3.60 5.42
CA THR A 127 10.12 -4.04 4.02
C THR A 127 8.85 -4.85 3.80
N LEU A 128 7.98 -4.37 2.91
CA LEU A 128 6.62 -4.87 2.72
C LEU A 128 6.34 -5.14 1.23
N PRO A 129 6.51 -6.40 0.76
CA PRO A 129 6.09 -6.85 -0.56
C PRO A 129 4.59 -7.21 -0.57
N VAL A 130 3.78 -6.40 -1.22
CA VAL A 130 2.31 -6.56 -1.27
C VAL A 130 1.80 -6.67 -2.70
N GLU A 131 0.81 -7.53 -2.87
CA GLU A 131 0.11 -7.77 -4.12
C GLU A 131 -1.37 -7.46 -3.92
N PHE A 132 -1.99 -6.87 -4.94
CA PHE A 132 -3.44 -6.79 -5.04
C PHE A 132 -3.91 -7.78 -6.08
N SER A 133 -4.69 -8.78 -5.64
CA SER A 133 -5.07 -9.89 -6.52
C SER A 133 -6.06 -9.48 -7.61
N ASN A 134 -6.94 -8.51 -7.33
CA ASN A 134 -8.04 -8.14 -8.22
C ASN A 134 -8.22 -6.61 -8.25
N LEU A 135 -7.29 -5.87 -8.84
CA LEU A 135 -7.51 -4.45 -9.09
C LEU A 135 -8.30 -4.25 -10.38
N SER A 136 -9.29 -3.37 -10.32
CA SER A 136 -9.97 -2.89 -11.52
C SER A 136 -10.34 -1.44 -11.38
N PHE A 137 -10.48 -0.75 -12.51
CA PHE A 137 -10.95 0.63 -12.52
C PHE A 137 -12.08 0.77 -13.52
N THR A 138 -13.02 1.66 -13.18
CA THR A 138 -14.14 2.03 -14.04
C THR A 138 -14.07 3.52 -14.33
N TYR A 139 -14.50 3.94 -15.53
CA TYR A 139 -14.64 5.34 -15.92
C TYR A 139 -15.75 5.50 -16.95
N ASP A 140 -16.45 6.64 -16.93
CA ASP A 140 -17.22 7.11 -18.07
C ASP A 140 -16.22 7.76 -19.04
N TYR A 141 -16.13 7.28 -20.29
CA TYR A 141 -15.23 7.85 -21.29
C TYR A 141 -15.98 8.62 -22.39
N THR A 142 -15.30 9.62 -22.96
CA THR A 142 -15.73 10.31 -24.17
C THR A 142 -14.50 10.63 -25.00
N ILE A 143 -14.45 10.10 -26.23
CA ILE A 143 -13.39 10.37 -27.19
C ILE A 143 -14.01 11.12 -28.37
N LYS A 144 -13.52 12.32 -28.67
CA LYS A 144 -13.98 13.13 -29.81
C LYS A 144 -12.82 13.47 -30.71
N VAL A 145 -12.87 13.03 -31.97
CA VAL A 145 -11.97 13.47 -33.04
C VAL A 145 -12.73 14.42 -33.94
N LEU A 146 -12.24 15.65 -34.10
CA LEU A 146 -12.93 16.72 -34.86
C LEU A 146 -14.39 16.95 -34.38
N GLY A 147 -14.64 16.76 -33.08
CA GLY A 147 -15.97 16.97 -32.47
C GLY A 147 -16.92 15.77 -32.52
N ILE A 148 -16.56 14.70 -33.24
CA ILE A 148 -17.36 13.48 -33.37
C ILE A 148 -16.62 12.33 -32.70
N GLY A 149 -17.33 11.46 -31.99
CA GLY A 149 -16.76 10.21 -31.53
C GLY A 149 -17.58 9.53 -30.43
N PRO A 150 -17.11 8.36 -29.97
CA PRO A 150 -17.87 7.52 -29.05
C PRO A 150 -17.82 8.05 -27.62
N SER A 151 -18.86 7.69 -26.88
CA SER A 151 -18.92 7.75 -25.42
C SER A 151 -19.43 6.42 -24.88
N GLY A 152 -19.02 6.06 -23.67
CA GLY A 152 -19.46 4.83 -23.01
C GLY A 152 -18.70 4.58 -21.73
N ASP A 153 -18.73 3.34 -21.28
CA ASP A 153 -18.09 2.93 -20.03
C ASP A 153 -16.80 2.17 -20.31
N LEU A 154 -15.74 2.51 -19.59
CA LEU A 154 -14.45 1.83 -19.64
C LEU A 154 -14.29 1.01 -18.37
N ILE A 155 -14.00 -0.28 -18.51
CA ILE A 155 -13.63 -1.16 -17.39
C ILE A 155 -12.23 -1.69 -17.67
N GLY A 156 -11.26 -1.27 -16.87
CA GLY A 156 -9.90 -1.78 -16.88
C GLY A 156 -9.67 -2.78 -15.74
N LYS A 157 -8.99 -3.89 -16.03
CA LYS A 157 -8.52 -4.85 -15.03
C LYS A 157 -7.01 -4.85 -14.98
N VAL A 158 -6.46 -4.96 -13.78
CA VAL A 158 -5.03 -5.02 -13.51
C VAL A 158 -4.79 -6.27 -12.68
N ASP A 159 -4.31 -7.31 -13.34
CA ASP A 159 -4.02 -8.58 -12.70
C ASP A 159 -2.61 -8.56 -12.11
N ASN A 160 -2.46 -9.16 -10.92
CA ASN A 160 -1.18 -9.35 -10.23
C ASN A 160 -0.41 -8.05 -9.95
N PHE A 161 -1.10 -6.94 -9.65
CA PHE A 161 -0.43 -5.68 -9.35
C PHE A 161 0.37 -5.81 -8.04
N LYS A 162 1.69 -5.74 -8.16
CA LYS A 162 2.61 -5.88 -7.03
C LYS A 162 3.26 -4.54 -6.73
N PHE A 163 3.39 -4.23 -5.46
CA PHE A 163 4.25 -3.15 -5.01
C PHE A 163 5.16 -3.61 -3.87
N TYR A 164 6.40 -3.15 -3.95
CA TYR A 164 7.41 -3.32 -2.92
C TYR A 164 7.57 -1.98 -2.22
N LEU A 165 7.25 -1.93 -0.94
CA LEU A 165 7.39 -0.75 -0.10
C LEU A 165 8.50 -0.95 0.93
N GLN A 166 9.40 0.00 1.03
CA GLN A 166 10.38 0.10 2.11
C GLN A 166 10.17 1.42 2.84
N LEU A 167 9.90 1.33 4.13
CA LEU A 167 9.72 2.45 5.03
C LEU A 167 10.86 2.47 6.05
N SER A 168 11.39 3.65 6.35
CA SER A 168 12.26 3.84 7.51
C SER A 168 11.66 4.82 8.49
N PHE A 169 11.81 4.50 9.77
CA PHE A 169 11.41 5.33 10.89
C PHE A 169 12.64 5.67 11.72
N ASN A 170 13.00 6.95 11.75
CA ASN A 170 14.12 7.44 12.55
C ASN A 170 13.63 7.74 13.96
N LEU A 171 14.12 6.98 14.95
CA LEU A 171 13.70 7.10 16.34
C LEU A 171 14.28 8.35 17.04
N ASN A 172 15.30 8.99 16.48
CA ASN A 172 15.83 10.24 17.04
C ASN A 172 14.94 11.43 16.71
N THR A 173 14.42 11.48 15.48
CA THR A 173 13.59 12.57 14.98
C THR A 173 12.10 12.25 14.99
N LEU A 174 11.74 11.00 15.27
CA LEU A 174 10.37 10.46 15.19
C LEU A 174 9.74 10.68 13.80
N THR A 175 10.56 10.61 12.75
CA THR A 175 10.11 10.83 11.37
C THR A 175 10.07 9.52 10.61
N ALA A 176 8.95 9.26 9.93
CA ALA A 176 8.81 8.20 8.95
C ALA A 176 9.11 8.71 7.54
N GLN A 177 9.77 7.90 6.72
CA GLN A 177 10.02 8.17 5.32
C GLN A 177 9.85 6.92 4.48
N ILE A 178 9.53 7.12 3.20
CA ILE A 178 9.52 6.06 2.19
C ILE A 178 10.90 6.03 1.55
N ASP A 179 11.67 4.98 1.79
CA ASP A 179 12.99 4.83 1.17
C ASP A 179 12.86 4.27 -0.25
N ASN A 180 11.91 3.34 -0.44
CA ASN A 180 11.71 2.68 -1.71
C ASN A 180 10.24 2.38 -1.96
N LEU A 181 9.80 2.67 -3.18
CA LEU A 181 8.50 2.23 -3.68
C LEU A 181 8.70 1.75 -5.12
N LYS A 182 8.54 0.45 -5.34
CA LYS A 182 8.58 -0.15 -6.68
C LYS A 182 7.24 -0.77 -6.97
N THR A 183 6.79 -0.65 -8.21
CA THR A 183 5.62 -1.36 -8.71
C THR A 183 6.06 -2.30 -9.82
N THR A 184 5.45 -3.47 -9.88
CA THR A 184 5.65 -4.47 -10.94
C THR A 184 4.29 -5.00 -11.38
N ASP A 185 4.23 -5.52 -12.60
CA ASP A 185 3.03 -6.18 -13.14
C ASP A 185 1.80 -5.27 -13.12
N SER A 186 1.89 -4.07 -13.73
CA SER A 186 0.78 -3.12 -13.86
C SER A 186 -0.27 -3.50 -14.90
N GLY A 187 -0.43 -4.80 -15.17
CA GLY A 187 -1.42 -5.35 -16.09
C GLY A 187 -1.18 -5.06 -17.58
N CYS A 188 -1.88 -5.80 -18.43
CA CYS A 188 -1.95 -5.61 -19.88
C CYS A 188 -3.41 -5.36 -20.24
N SER A 189 -3.75 -4.21 -20.83
CA SER A 189 -5.14 -3.93 -21.20
C SER A 189 -5.54 -4.65 -22.50
N PHE A 190 -6.82 -5.05 -22.54
CA PHE A 190 -7.45 -5.87 -23.57
C PHE A 190 -7.21 -5.36 -25.01
N GLY A 191 -6.64 -6.20 -25.88
CA GLY A 191 -6.62 -5.96 -27.33
C GLY A 191 -5.56 -6.67 -28.19
N ASN A 192 -4.43 -7.16 -27.66
CA ASN A 192 -3.49 -7.95 -28.45
C ASN A 192 -2.52 -8.80 -27.59
N TRP A 193 -2.45 -10.10 -27.86
CA TRP A 193 -2.08 -11.17 -26.91
C TRP A 193 -0.61 -11.64 -26.92
N SER A 194 0.34 -11.00 -27.63
CA SER A 194 1.66 -11.63 -27.82
C SER A 194 2.86 -10.98 -27.12
N ASN A 195 2.80 -9.74 -26.61
CA ASN A 195 4.05 -8.99 -26.34
C ASN A 195 4.05 -7.99 -25.17
N CYS A 196 3.14 -8.06 -24.20
CA CYS A 196 3.21 -7.09 -23.10
C CYS A 196 4.26 -7.49 -22.05
N CYS A 197 5.39 -6.76 -22.12
CA CYS A 197 6.46 -6.64 -21.11
C CYS A 197 7.31 -7.88 -20.82
N ARG A 198 7.96 -8.47 -21.85
CA ARG A 198 9.31 -9.00 -21.64
C ARG A 198 10.30 -7.84 -21.63
N ARG A 199 10.68 -7.40 -20.43
CA ARG A 199 12.00 -6.77 -20.24
C ARG A 199 13.01 -7.88 -20.48
N LYS A 200 13.52 -8.02 -21.71
CA LYS A 200 14.77 -8.75 -21.91
C LYS A 200 15.86 -7.89 -21.27
N VAL A 201 16.64 -8.57 -20.43
CA VAL A 201 17.82 -8.16 -19.66
C VAL A 201 18.63 -7.08 -20.36
#